data_AF-A0A1H0VNN4-F1
#
_entry.id   AF-A0A1H0VNN4-F1
#
_cell.length_a   1.000
_cell.length_b   1.000
_cell.length_c   1.000
_cell.angle_alpha   90.00
_cell.angle_beta   90.00
_cell.angle_gamma   90.00
#
_symmetry.space_group_name_H-M   'P 1'
#
loop_
_entity.id
_entity.type
_entity.pdbx_description
1 polymer ?
#
loop_
_entity_poly.entity_id
_entity_poly.type
_entity_poly.pdbx_seq_one_letter_code
_entity_poly.pdbx_strand_id
1 'polypeptide(L)'
;MHTDYPTLPSSLRWRPAAIGLACSLLWAHAGAQTAPSLQPSSGPWDSGAGFHFDLGKKKALKTRQSLSGLACTLNVAQQRICLAAFDEGVEARFATLGKQALIPDAEPVRLRSDDGELDAEGAATDGQMVYVTGSHSAKRNSCDSNPDSRHVLRFRLDPTTGRALRAANGSLVDYADTQNLWSVMQAQPGLQAYVGERKCLGSEGTGQNGVNIEGLALQNGRLYFGFRGPALDGTAGVLAVDADALFGGGEVHASLTPLAVGPGRGIRDLVAVKTGFLVLAGPDDNDGHKKRSWTIFWWDGQHSATTATPKLLATLDLSKVMPRACDKELKPEAITVLAETPKAYQVLVLSDGMCDGGPLAFTLPR
;
A
#
# COMPACT_ATOMS: atom_id res chain seq x y z
N MET A 1 50.52 -4.20 87.35
CA MET A 1 50.72 -3.90 85.92
C MET A 1 49.68 -4.70 85.16
N HIS A 2 48.91 -4.03 84.28
CA HIS A 2 48.21 -4.48 83.07
C HIS A 2 47.98 -6.00 82.87
N THR A 3 46.82 -6.54 82.49
CA THR A 3 45.74 -6.07 81.58
C THR A 3 44.70 -7.20 81.44
N ASP A 4 43.45 -6.84 81.12
CA ASP A 4 42.53 -7.49 80.14
C ASP A 4 42.12 -8.98 80.29
N TYR A 5 40.93 -9.48 79.90
CA TYR A 5 39.68 -9.04 79.26
C TYR A 5 38.68 -10.23 79.41
N PRO A 6 37.40 -10.16 78.97
CA PRO A 6 36.29 -10.82 79.63
C PRO A 6 35.63 -11.93 78.78
N THR A 7 34.71 -12.60 79.47
CA THR A 7 33.69 -13.59 79.11
C THR A 7 32.99 -13.49 77.74
N LEU A 8 32.65 -14.67 77.18
CA LEU A 8 31.54 -14.89 76.24
C LEU A 8 30.48 -15.83 76.86
N PRO A 9 29.17 -15.56 76.72
CA PRO A 9 28.11 -16.37 77.32
C PRO A 9 27.42 -17.32 76.34
N SER A 10 26.59 -18.15 76.97
CA SER A 10 25.81 -19.31 76.56
C SER A 10 24.74 -19.14 75.46
N SER A 11 24.64 -20.20 74.65
CA SER A 11 23.46 -20.90 74.10
C SER A 11 22.17 -20.13 73.75
N LEU A 12 21.67 -20.35 72.53
CA LEU A 12 20.24 -20.31 72.25
C LEU A 12 19.83 -21.38 71.21
N ARG A 13 18.84 -22.19 71.58
CA ARG A 13 18.25 -23.28 70.78
C ARG A 13 17.35 -22.71 69.68
N TRP A 14 17.48 -23.22 68.46
CA TRP A 14 16.67 -22.82 67.30
C TRP A 14 15.45 -23.74 67.13
N ARG A 15 14.26 -23.14 66.99
CA ARG A 15 13.06 -23.78 66.46
C ARG A 15 12.90 -23.36 64.99
N PRO A 16 12.59 -24.27 64.05
CA PRO A 16 12.34 -23.88 62.68
C PRO A 16 10.93 -23.30 62.56
N ALA A 17 10.83 -22.04 62.11
CA ALA A 17 9.58 -21.44 61.65
C ALA A 17 9.44 -21.74 60.15
N ALA A 18 8.36 -22.44 59.77
CA ALA A 18 7.99 -22.62 58.37
C ALA A 18 7.43 -21.30 57.83
N ILE A 19 8.20 -20.64 56.95
CA ILE A 19 7.75 -19.47 56.21
C ILE A 19 7.13 -19.98 54.90
N GLY A 20 5.80 -19.96 54.82
CA GLY A 20 5.07 -20.20 53.58
C GLY A 20 5.27 -19.04 52.62
N LEU A 21 6.03 -19.25 51.54
CA LEU A 21 6.17 -18.29 50.45
C LEU A 21 4.93 -18.42 49.55
N ALA A 22 3.96 -17.51 49.69
CA ALA A 22 2.86 -17.39 48.76
C ALA A 22 3.34 -16.67 47.49
N CYS A 23 3.78 -17.43 46.48
CA CYS A 23 4.00 -16.91 45.14
C CYS A 23 2.65 -16.62 44.47
N SER A 24 2.18 -15.37 44.56
CA SER A 24 1.09 -14.85 43.74
C SER A 24 1.59 -14.67 42.31
N LEU A 25 1.36 -15.70 41.48
CA LEU A 25 1.44 -15.60 40.03
C LEU A 25 0.37 -14.61 39.55
N LEU A 26 0.75 -13.36 39.32
CA LEU A 26 -0.06 -12.39 38.57
C LEU A 26 -0.03 -12.81 37.10
N TRP A 27 -1.03 -13.59 36.68
CA TRP A 27 -1.31 -13.81 35.28
C TRP A 27 -1.83 -12.50 34.69
N ALA A 28 -0.92 -11.68 34.16
CA ALA A 28 -1.29 -10.58 33.29
C ALA A 28 -1.94 -11.19 32.05
N HIS A 29 -3.27 -11.17 32.02
CA HIS A 29 -4.04 -11.48 30.83
C HIS A 29 -3.75 -10.35 29.85
N ALA A 30 -2.78 -10.57 28.96
CA ALA A 30 -2.66 -9.79 27.73
C ALA A 30 -3.91 -10.09 26.90
N GLY A 31 -5.02 -9.42 27.22
CA GLY A 31 -6.19 -9.43 26.37
C GLY A 31 -5.74 -9.00 24.98
N ALA A 32 -6.07 -9.79 23.96
CA ALA A 32 -5.81 -9.43 22.58
C ALA A 32 -6.46 -8.06 22.33
N GLN A 33 -5.64 -7.01 22.33
CA GLN A 33 -6.11 -5.66 22.14
C GLN A 33 -6.58 -5.59 20.69
N THR A 34 -7.89 -5.53 20.50
CA THR A 34 -8.48 -5.40 19.17
C THR A 34 -7.95 -4.12 18.55
N ALA A 35 -7.55 -4.19 17.28
CA ALA A 35 -7.04 -3.01 16.59
C ALA A 35 -8.12 -1.90 16.59
N PRO A 36 -7.72 -0.63 16.80
CA PRO A 36 -8.66 0.47 16.88
C PRO A 36 -9.40 0.69 15.56
N SER A 37 -10.64 1.18 15.68
CA SER A 37 -11.38 1.77 14.57
C SER A 37 -11.10 3.27 14.53
N LEU A 38 -10.53 3.76 13.44
CA LEU A 38 -10.02 5.13 13.33
C LEU A 38 -10.84 5.96 12.33
N GLN A 39 -11.36 7.09 12.78
CA GLN A 39 -11.88 8.13 11.89
C GLN A 39 -10.72 8.97 11.33
N PRO A 40 -10.88 9.58 10.15
CA PRO A 40 -9.87 10.50 9.65
C PRO A 40 -9.77 11.73 10.55
N SER A 41 -8.58 12.35 10.62
CA SER A 41 -8.33 13.51 11.47
C SER A 41 -9.13 14.76 11.07
N SER A 42 -9.65 14.78 9.85
CA SER A 42 -10.46 15.84 9.26
C SER A 42 -11.31 15.27 8.12
N GLY A 43 -12.15 16.10 7.51
CA GLY A 43 -12.71 15.78 6.19
C GLY A 43 -11.63 15.73 5.09
N PRO A 44 -12.04 15.44 3.83
CA PRO A 44 -11.15 15.43 2.68
C PRO A 44 -10.33 16.72 2.59
N TRP A 45 -9.03 16.60 2.32
CA TRP A 45 -8.15 17.75 2.14
C TRP A 45 -8.57 18.57 0.93
N ASP A 46 -8.28 19.86 0.98
CA ASP A 46 -8.56 20.76 -0.14
C ASP A 46 -7.61 20.45 -1.31
N SER A 47 -8.17 20.46 -2.52
CA SER A 47 -7.46 20.30 -3.78
C SER A 47 -7.54 21.54 -4.67
N GLY A 48 -8.12 22.64 -4.18
CA GLY A 48 -8.36 23.85 -4.94
C GLY A 48 -9.24 23.56 -6.16
N ALA A 49 -8.72 23.85 -7.35
CA ALA A 49 -9.41 23.54 -8.61
C ALA A 49 -9.37 22.05 -8.98
N GLY A 50 -8.49 21.27 -8.34
CA GLY A 50 -8.28 19.84 -8.61
C GLY A 50 -7.40 19.57 -9.84
N PHE A 51 -7.26 18.30 -10.16
CA PHE A 51 -6.57 17.86 -11.38
C PHE A 51 -7.42 18.20 -12.61
N HIS A 52 -6.77 18.78 -13.64
CA HIS A 52 -7.43 19.29 -14.84
C HIS A 52 -7.16 18.41 -16.07
N PHE A 53 -8.12 17.58 -16.46
CA PHE A 53 -7.98 16.69 -17.62
C PHE A 53 -8.64 17.26 -18.88
N ASP A 54 -7.96 17.14 -20.03
CA ASP A 54 -8.51 17.50 -21.34
C ASP A 54 -9.08 16.26 -22.05
N LEU A 55 -9.96 15.55 -21.36
CA LEU A 55 -10.65 14.38 -21.86
C LEU A 55 -12.13 14.77 -21.92
N GLY A 56 -12.72 14.93 -23.11
CA GLY A 56 -14.04 15.56 -23.31
C GLY A 56 -15.02 15.40 -22.12
N LYS A 57 -15.58 16.52 -21.64
CA LYS A 57 -16.31 16.74 -20.36
C LYS A 57 -16.66 15.55 -19.45
N LYS A 58 -17.31 14.49 -19.95
CA LYS A 58 -17.69 13.30 -19.15
C LYS A 58 -16.50 12.44 -18.74
N LYS A 59 -15.49 12.27 -19.61
CA LYS A 59 -14.30 11.47 -19.31
C LYS A 59 -13.39 12.18 -18.31
N ALA A 60 -13.19 13.49 -18.45
CA ALA A 60 -12.38 14.27 -17.51
C ALA A 60 -12.85 14.14 -16.05
N LEU A 61 -14.17 14.12 -15.80
CA LEU A 61 -14.67 13.91 -14.45
C LEU A 61 -14.38 12.49 -13.94
N LYS A 62 -14.53 11.47 -14.79
CA LYS A 62 -14.21 10.08 -14.43
C LYS A 62 -12.73 9.93 -14.08
N THR A 63 -11.83 10.42 -14.92
CA THR A 63 -10.38 10.41 -14.65
C THR A 63 -10.02 11.17 -13.38
N ARG A 64 -10.66 12.32 -13.13
CA ARG A 64 -10.45 13.06 -11.88
C ARG A 64 -10.89 12.29 -10.64
N GLN A 65 -11.88 11.41 -10.78
CA GLN A 65 -12.37 10.58 -9.68
C GLN A 65 -11.53 9.33 -9.46
N SER A 66 -10.55 9.02 -10.31
CA SER A 66 -10.04 7.67 -10.40
C SER A 66 -8.55 7.52 -10.08
N LEU A 67 -8.14 8.26 -9.06
CA LEU A 67 -6.81 8.14 -8.47
C LEU A 67 -6.70 6.81 -7.73
N SER A 68 -5.88 5.91 -8.27
CA SER A 68 -5.66 4.56 -7.73
C SER A 68 -4.26 4.37 -7.15
N GLY A 69 -3.24 5.12 -7.60
CA GLY A 69 -1.87 4.97 -7.10
C GLY A 69 -1.23 6.28 -6.65
N LEU A 70 -0.35 6.24 -5.63
CA LEU A 70 0.36 7.43 -5.16
C LEU A 70 1.82 7.15 -4.73
N ALA A 71 2.78 7.70 -5.47
CA ALA A 71 4.20 7.63 -5.13
C ALA A 71 4.73 8.98 -4.64
N CYS A 72 5.15 9.08 -3.36
CA CYS A 72 5.61 10.34 -2.77
C CYS A 72 7.09 10.33 -2.40
N THR A 73 7.76 11.45 -2.62
CA THR A 73 9.12 11.73 -2.16
C THR A 73 9.21 13.13 -1.52
N LEU A 74 10.35 13.44 -0.90
CA LEU A 74 10.69 14.80 -0.48
C LEU A 74 11.68 15.39 -1.48
N ASN A 75 11.43 16.61 -1.93
CA ASN A 75 12.40 17.36 -2.74
C ASN A 75 13.49 18.01 -1.85
N VAL A 76 14.45 18.72 -2.46
CA VAL A 76 15.53 19.40 -1.69
C VAL A 76 15.00 20.46 -0.73
N ALA A 77 13.83 21.05 -1.00
CA ALA A 77 13.16 22.01 -0.12
C ALA A 77 12.31 21.34 0.97
N GLN A 78 12.41 20.01 1.14
CA GLN A 78 11.61 19.21 2.08
C GLN A 78 10.10 19.31 1.85
N GLN A 79 9.68 19.64 0.63
CA GLN A 79 8.29 19.57 0.22
C GLN A 79 7.97 18.15 -0.23
N ARG A 80 6.80 17.66 0.16
CA ARG A 80 6.32 16.34 -0.23
C ARG A 80 5.68 16.42 -1.61
N ILE A 81 6.30 15.78 -2.58
CA ILE A 81 5.88 15.75 -3.97
C ILE A 81 5.41 14.33 -4.27
N CYS A 82 4.23 14.20 -4.85
CA CYS A 82 3.62 12.91 -5.11
C CYS A 82 3.19 12.79 -6.57
N LEU A 83 3.53 11.67 -7.22
CA LEU A 83 2.94 11.26 -8.47
C LEU A 83 1.62 10.53 -8.17
N ALA A 84 0.50 11.07 -8.65
CA ALA A 84 -0.80 10.42 -8.66
C ALA A 84 -0.98 9.67 -9.99
N ALA A 85 -1.26 8.37 -9.89
CA ALA A 85 -1.66 7.52 -11.01
C ALA A 85 -3.18 7.38 -11.05
N PHE A 86 -3.75 7.33 -12.26
CA PHE A 86 -5.18 7.27 -12.49
C PHE A 86 -5.52 6.01 -13.31
N ASP A 87 -6.60 5.31 -12.98
CA ASP A 87 -7.03 4.11 -13.72
C ASP A 87 -7.36 4.44 -15.21
N GLU A 88 -7.84 5.65 -15.48
CA GLU A 88 -8.29 6.07 -16.80
C GLU A 88 -7.13 6.56 -17.67
N GLY A 89 -6.94 5.91 -18.82
CA GLY A 89 -6.01 6.35 -19.85
C GLY A 89 -4.55 6.03 -19.52
N VAL A 90 -3.64 6.95 -19.83
CA VAL A 90 -2.19 6.76 -19.75
C VAL A 90 -1.47 7.97 -19.13
N GLU A 91 -2.18 8.78 -18.36
CA GLU A 91 -1.61 9.97 -17.74
C GLU A 91 -1.50 9.81 -16.22
N ALA A 92 -0.41 10.34 -15.67
CA ALA A 92 -0.26 10.60 -14.24
C ALA A 92 -0.04 12.10 -14.04
N ARG A 93 -0.19 12.58 -12.80
CA ARG A 93 0.03 13.99 -12.47
C ARG A 93 0.74 14.12 -11.14
N PHE A 94 1.66 15.08 -11.07
CA PHE A 94 2.27 15.42 -9.80
C PHE A 94 1.35 16.31 -8.97
N ALA A 95 1.51 16.25 -7.66
CA ALA A 95 0.94 17.17 -6.71
C ALA A 95 1.90 17.44 -5.56
N THR A 96 1.81 18.63 -4.96
CA THR A 96 2.54 18.99 -3.74
C THR A 96 1.61 18.86 -2.55
N LEU A 97 1.99 18.07 -1.54
CA LEU A 97 1.24 17.98 -0.28
C LEU A 97 1.66 19.11 0.66
N GLY A 98 0.69 19.97 0.98
CA GLY A 98 0.83 21.09 1.92
C GLY A 98 0.19 20.79 3.28
N LYS A 99 -0.11 21.86 4.03
CA LYS A 99 -0.83 21.75 5.31
C LYS A 99 -2.31 21.45 5.04
N GLN A 100 -2.68 20.16 5.09
CA GLN A 100 -4.03 19.68 4.79
C GLN A 100 -4.54 20.07 3.39
N ALA A 101 -3.62 20.11 2.43
CA ALA A 101 -3.92 20.42 1.04
C ALA A 101 -3.14 19.49 0.12
N LEU A 102 -3.76 19.07 -0.97
CA LEU A 102 -3.11 18.45 -2.11
C LEU A 102 -3.15 19.48 -3.23
N ILE A 103 -2.00 19.93 -3.73
CA ILE A 103 -1.94 20.99 -4.75
C ILE A 103 -1.51 20.34 -6.06
N PRO A 104 -2.44 20.08 -7.00
CA PRO A 104 -2.14 19.49 -8.29
C PRO A 104 -1.24 20.36 -9.15
N ASP A 105 -0.34 19.70 -9.88
CA ASP A 105 0.35 20.33 -11.00
C ASP A 105 -0.53 20.32 -12.25
N ALA A 106 -0.34 21.34 -13.08
CA ALA A 106 -1.06 21.46 -14.35
C ALA A 106 -0.52 20.49 -15.42
N GLU A 107 0.80 20.22 -15.40
CA GLU A 107 1.48 19.45 -16.44
C GLU A 107 1.24 17.93 -16.27
N PRO A 108 0.72 17.24 -17.29
CA PRO A 108 0.58 15.79 -17.26
C PRO A 108 1.93 15.08 -17.47
N VAL A 109 2.04 13.91 -16.85
CA VAL A 109 3.07 12.91 -17.16
C VAL A 109 2.42 11.87 -18.04
N ARG A 110 2.72 11.89 -19.34
CA ARG A 110 2.29 10.85 -20.27
C ARG A 110 3.11 9.58 -20.01
N LEU A 111 2.44 8.56 -19.46
CA LEU A 111 3.06 7.29 -19.08
C LEU A 111 3.34 6.43 -20.32
N ARG A 112 2.47 6.45 -21.33
CA ARG A 112 2.65 5.70 -22.58
C ARG A 112 2.45 6.57 -23.82
N SER A 113 3.04 6.15 -24.94
CA SER A 113 2.93 6.88 -26.21
C SER A 113 1.61 6.65 -26.95
N ASP A 114 0.99 5.48 -26.77
CA ASP A 114 -0.32 5.14 -27.31
C ASP A 114 -1.47 5.62 -26.40
N ASP A 115 -2.70 5.40 -26.85
CA ASP A 115 -3.93 5.77 -26.13
C ASP A 115 -4.65 4.55 -25.55
N GLY A 116 -3.90 3.49 -25.21
CA GLY A 116 -4.45 2.33 -24.50
C GLY A 116 -4.98 2.70 -23.12
N GLU A 117 -5.63 1.76 -22.43
CA GLU A 117 -6.03 1.94 -21.03
C GLU A 117 -5.00 1.22 -20.17
N LEU A 118 -4.07 1.98 -19.59
CA LEU A 118 -3.04 1.41 -18.73
C LEU A 118 -3.64 0.79 -17.47
N ASP A 119 -4.80 1.30 -17.02
CA ASP A 119 -5.43 0.87 -15.78
C ASP A 119 -4.41 1.04 -14.64
N ALA A 120 -3.90 2.27 -14.47
CA ALA A 120 -2.73 2.54 -13.64
C ALA A 120 -3.09 2.48 -12.15
N GLU A 121 -3.08 1.27 -11.61
CA GLU A 121 -3.57 0.97 -10.27
C GLU A 121 -2.54 1.17 -9.15
N GLY A 122 -1.23 1.26 -9.45
CA GLY A 122 -0.20 1.35 -8.40
C GLY A 122 0.99 2.22 -8.78
N ALA A 123 1.56 2.93 -7.79
CA ALA A 123 2.75 3.75 -7.98
C ALA A 123 3.69 3.69 -6.77
N ALA A 124 5.01 3.58 -7.01
CA ALA A 124 6.03 3.58 -5.95
C ALA A 124 7.27 4.38 -6.32
N THR A 125 8.02 4.86 -5.33
CA THR A 125 9.30 5.56 -5.55
C THR A 125 10.28 5.32 -4.41
N ASP A 126 11.58 5.32 -4.74
CA ASP A 126 12.70 5.39 -3.80
C ASP A 126 13.31 6.80 -3.69
N GLY A 127 12.66 7.79 -4.31
CA GLY A 127 13.12 9.16 -4.43
C GLY A 127 14.08 9.43 -5.58
N GLN A 128 14.56 8.41 -6.29
CA GLN A 128 15.37 8.55 -7.50
C GLN A 128 14.58 8.15 -8.75
N MET A 129 13.90 7.01 -8.68
CA MET A 129 13.04 6.50 -9.73
C MET A 129 11.61 6.44 -9.22
N VAL A 130 10.66 6.61 -10.13
CA VAL A 130 9.26 6.28 -9.87
C VAL A 130 8.84 5.14 -10.78
N TYR A 131 7.98 4.28 -10.25
CA TYR A 131 7.44 3.10 -10.91
C TYR A 131 5.93 3.21 -10.91
N VAL A 132 5.31 2.82 -12.02
CA VAL A 132 3.85 2.73 -12.17
C VAL A 132 3.52 1.37 -12.77
N THR A 133 2.48 0.72 -12.26
CA THR A 133 1.99 -0.55 -12.78
C THR A 133 0.54 -0.41 -13.22
N GLY A 134 0.19 -1.08 -14.32
CA GLY A 134 -1.20 -1.35 -14.63
C GLY A 134 -1.79 -2.42 -13.68
N SER A 135 -3.06 -2.76 -13.88
CA SER A 135 -3.75 -3.82 -13.11
C SER A 135 -3.32 -5.24 -13.45
N HIS A 136 -2.78 -5.44 -14.66
CA HIS A 136 -2.50 -6.74 -15.28
C HIS A 136 -3.71 -7.70 -15.32
N SER A 137 -4.95 -7.22 -15.21
CA SER A 137 -6.13 -8.08 -15.23
C SER A 137 -6.63 -8.41 -16.63
N ALA A 138 -7.38 -9.50 -16.78
CA ALA A 138 -8.28 -9.64 -17.93
C ALA A 138 -9.43 -8.61 -17.84
N LYS A 139 -10.07 -8.28 -18.97
CA LYS A 139 -11.19 -7.33 -18.98
C LYS A 139 -12.34 -7.82 -18.11
N ARG A 140 -12.79 -6.98 -17.18
CA ARG A 140 -13.76 -7.36 -16.13
C ARG A 140 -15.05 -8.03 -16.64
N ASN A 141 -15.64 -7.51 -17.72
CA ASN A 141 -16.97 -7.97 -18.17
C ASN A 141 -16.92 -9.09 -19.21
N SER A 142 -15.97 -9.04 -20.14
CA SER A 142 -15.87 -10.01 -21.23
C SER A 142 -14.84 -11.11 -20.99
N CYS A 143 -13.95 -10.92 -20.01
CA CYS A 143 -12.78 -11.76 -19.76
C CYS A 143 -11.81 -11.84 -20.94
N ASP A 144 -11.90 -10.90 -21.88
CA ASP A 144 -10.94 -10.79 -22.97
C ASP A 144 -9.56 -10.37 -22.45
N SER A 145 -8.54 -10.62 -23.28
CA SER A 145 -7.20 -10.10 -23.04
C SER A 145 -7.21 -8.58 -22.88
N ASN A 146 -6.38 -8.11 -21.95
CA ASN A 146 -6.14 -6.69 -21.72
C ASN A 146 -4.64 -6.40 -21.73
N PRO A 147 -3.97 -6.48 -22.89
CA PRO A 147 -2.53 -6.24 -22.96
C PRO A 147 -2.17 -4.81 -22.53
N ASP A 148 -3.07 -3.85 -22.73
CA ASP A 148 -2.83 -2.45 -22.40
C ASP A 148 -2.59 -2.20 -20.90
N SER A 149 -3.14 -3.03 -20.00
CA SER A 149 -2.87 -2.94 -18.57
C SER A 149 -1.72 -3.81 -18.06
N ARG A 150 -1.06 -4.58 -18.94
CA ARG A 150 0.02 -5.53 -18.56
C ARG A 150 1.40 -4.89 -18.59
N HIS A 151 1.50 -3.64 -18.15
CA HIS A 151 2.72 -2.85 -18.20
C HIS A 151 3.22 -2.47 -16.81
N VAL A 152 4.53 -2.40 -16.67
CA VAL A 152 5.23 -1.75 -15.55
C VAL A 152 6.18 -0.74 -16.16
N LEU A 153 6.10 0.49 -15.71
CA LEU A 153 6.87 1.61 -16.23
C LEU A 153 7.77 2.18 -15.15
N ARG A 154 8.90 2.76 -15.56
CA ARG A 154 9.75 3.57 -14.68
C ARG A 154 10.29 4.80 -15.38
N PHE A 155 10.58 5.84 -14.62
CA PHE A 155 11.31 7.02 -15.09
C PHE A 155 12.01 7.74 -13.93
N ARG A 156 12.99 8.58 -14.26
CA ARG A 156 13.82 9.31 -13.30
C ARG A 156 13.06 10.50 -12.70
N LEU A 157 13.25 10.73 -11.40
CA LEU A 157 12.87 11.96 -10.73
C LEU A 157 14.04 12.96 -10.71
N ASP A 158 13.73 14.24 -10.89
CA ASP A 158 14.65 15.34 -10.63
C ASP A 158 14.76 15.52 -9.11
N PRO A 159 15.95 15.36 -8.51
CA PRO A 159 16.13 15.47 -7.07
C PRO A 159 15.78 16.86 -6.54
N THR A 160 15.94 17.91 -7.35
CA THR A 160 15.66 19.29 -6.97
C THR A 160 14.17 19.52 -6.80
N THR A 161 13.37 19.06 -7.76
CA THR A 161 11.93 19.36 -7.81
C THR A 161 11.06 18.25 -7.26
N GLY A 162 11.59 17.01 -7.15
CA GLY A 162 10.84 15.79 -6.84
C GLY A 162 9.90 15.33 -7.95
N ARG A 163 9.93 15.98 -9.13
CA ARG A 163 9.07 15.70 -10.29
C ARG A 163 9.81 14.88 -11.34
N ALA A 164 9.15 14.51 -12.43
CA ALA A 164 9.78 13.83 -13.56
C ALA A 164 10.98 14.64 -14.09
N LEU A 165 12.14 14.00 -14.20
CA LEU A 165 13.27 14.57 -14.92
C LEU A 165 13.01 14.46 -16.43
N ARG A 166 13.11 15.58 -17.14
CA ARG A 166 12.90 15.64 -18.59
C ARG A 166 14.18 16.06 -19.31
N ALA A 167 14.42 15.45 -20.46
CA ALA A 167 15.44 15.88 -21.41
C ALA A 167 14.99 17.17 -22.14
N ALA A 168 15.89 17.78 -22.91
CA ALA A 168 15.62 19.03 -23.63
C ALA A 168 14.44 18.94 -24.63
N ASN A 169 14.15 17.74 -25.14
CA ASN A 169 13.01 17.47 -26.02
C ASN A 169 11.70 17.16 -25.26
N GLY A 170 11.69 17.26 -23.92
CA GLY A 170 10.55 16.96 -23.07
C GLY A 170 10.36 15.48 -22.71
N SER A 171 11.15 14.56 -23.28
CA SER A 171 11.02 13.13 -22.96
C SER A 171 11.48 12.83 -21.53
N LEU A 172 10.83 11.86 -20.90
CA LEU A 172 11.22 11.35 -19.58
C LEU A 172 12.62 10.73 -19.64
N VAL A 173 13.48 11.09 -18.69
CA VAL A 173 14.83 10.52 -18.56
C VAL A 173 14.75 9.15 -17.90
N ASP A 174 15.58 8.20 -18.36
CA ASP A 174 15.61 6.80 -17.94
C ASP A 174 14.23 6.11 -17.99
N TYR A 175 13.41 6.53 -18.94
CA TYR A 175 12.11 5.91 -19.18
C TYR A 175 12.29 4.48 -19.68
N ALA A 176 11.56 3.55 -19.07
CA ALA A 176 11.42 2.19 -19.57
C ALA A 176 9.99 1.69 -19.32
N ASP A 177 9.50 0.87 -20.24
CA ASP A 177 8.19 0.22 -20.23
C ASP A 177 8.40 -1.26 -20.54
N THR A 178 7.90 -2.13 -19.67
CA THR A 178 8.06 -3.58 -19.78
C THR A 178 6.76 -4.32 -19.53
N GLN A 179 6.56 -5.41 -20.26
CA GLN A 179 5.46 -6.37 -20.07
C GLN A 179 5.95 -7.66 -19.38
N ASN A 180 7.21 -7.72 -18.97
CA ASN A 180 7.85 -8.93 -18.43
C ASN A 180 7.15 -9.49 -17.18
N LEU A 181 6.49 -8.63 -16.38
CA LEU A 181 5.79 -9.07 -15.17
C LEU A 181 4.74 -10.13 -15.47
N TRP A 182 4.07 -10.06 -16.63
CA TRP A 182 3.05 -11.04 -17.01
C TRP A 182 3.60 -12.46 -17.07
N SER A 183 4.73 -12.66 -17.75
CA SER A 183 5.40 -13.97 -17.83
C SER A 183 5.98 -14.40 -16.49
N VAL A 184 6.47 -13.47 -15.67
CA VAL A 184 6.92 -13.77 -14.30
C VAL A 184 5.77 -14.30 -13.45
N MET A 185 4.59 -13.67 -13.52
CA MET A 185 3.40 -14.14 -12.83
C MET A 185 2.94 -15.51 -13.33
N GLN A 186 2.97 -15.75 -14.65
CA GLN A 186 2.64 -17.06 -15.24
C GLN A 186 3.59 -18.17 -14.78
N ALA A 187 4.87 -17.87 -14.57
CA ALA A 187 5.84 -18.84 -14.10
C ALA A 187 5.67 -19.19 -12.61
N GLN A 188 5.01 -18.31 -11.84
CA GLN A 188 5.00 -18.41 -10.38
C GLN A 188 3.94 -19.40 -9.88
N PRO A 189 4.30 -20.49 -9.17
CA PRO A 189 3.37 -21.59 -8.85
C PRO A 189 2.07 -21.18 -8.16
N GLY A 190 2.11 -20.20 -7.25
CA GLY A 190 0.92 -19.70 -6.57
C GLY A 190 0.00 -18.79 -7.40
N LEU A 191 0.41 -18.40 -8.61
CA LEU A 191 -0.35 -17.53 -9.51
C LEU A 191 -0.79 -18.22 -10.82
N GLN A 192 -0.17 -19.35 -11.18
CA GLN A 192 -0.42 -20.07 -12.43
C GLN A 192 -1.91 -20.31 -12.75
N ALA A 193 -2.73 -20.62 -11.75
CA ALA A 193 -4.15 -20.88 -11.94
C ALA A 193 -4.99 -19.62 -12.22
N TYR A 194 -4.44 -18.43 -11.93
CA TYR A 194 -5.13 -17.14 -11.85
C TYR A 194 -4.64 -16.14 -12.91
N VAL A 195 -3.50 -16.41 -13.54
CA VAL A 195 -2.91 -15.59 -14.60
C VAL A 195 -3.21 -16.23 -15.95
N GLY A 196 -3.93 -15.53 -16.81
CA GLY A 196 -4.19 -16.01 -18.16
C GLY A 196 -5.38 -15.32 -18.81
N GLU A 197 -5.56 -15.62 -20.09
CA GLU A 197 -6.75 -15.18 -20.80
C GLU A 197 -8.00 -15.81 -20.19
N ARG A 198 -9.12 -15.08 -20.19
CA ARG A 198 -10.39 -15.51 -19.60
C ARG A 198 -10.38 -15.67 -18.08
N LYS A 199 -9.31 -15.25 -17.40
CA LYS A 199 -9.24 -15.20 -15.93
C LYS A 199 -9.77 -13.85 -15.44
N CYS A 200 -11.08 -13.67 -15.49
CA CYS A 200 -11.72 -12.48 -14.91
C CYS A 200 -11.52 -12.41 -13.39
N LEU A 201 -11.42 -11.19 -12.89
CA LEU A 201 -11.43 -10.88 -11.46
C LEU A 201 -12.72 -11.40 -10.78
N GLY A 202 -12.63 -11.71 -9.48
CA GLY A 202 -13.74 -12.21 -8.67
C GLY A 202 -14.01 -13.70 -8.84
N SER A 203 -14.86 -14.26 -7.98
CA SER A 203 -15.26 -15.68 -8.04
C SER A 203 -16.68 -15.91 -8.54
N GLU A 204 -17.44 -14.84 -8.74
CA GLU A 204 -18.87 -14.88 -9.07
C GLU A 204 -19.09 -14.59 -10.57
N GLY A 205 -20.19 -15.12 -11.14
CA GLY A 205 -20.54 -14.89 -12.54
C GLY A 205 -19.48 -15.43 -13.52
N THR A 206 -18.85 -14.54 -14.28
CA THR A 206 -17.74 -14.87 -15.19
C THR A 206 -16.37 -14.90 -14.48
N GLY A 207 -16.33 -14.53 -13.19
CA GLY A 207 -15.13 -14.50 -12.36
C GLY A 207 -14.44 -15.86 -12.27
N GLN A 208 -13.12 -15.84 -12.35
CA GLN A 208 -12.24 -17.02 -12.31
C GLN A 208 -11.06 -16.81 -11.35
N ASN A 209 -11.24 -15.91 -10.37
CA ASN A 209 -10.21 -15.45 -9.43
C ASN A 209 -8.98 -14.90 -10.15
N GLY A 210 -9.18 -14.14 -11.23
CA GLY A 210 -8.11 -13.54 -12.00
C GLY A 210 -7.23 -12.61 -11.18
N VAL A 211 -5.96 -12.50 -11.60
CA VAL A 211 -5.04 -11.53 -11.02
C VAL A 211 -5.52 -10.09 -11.25
N ASN A 212 -5.36 -9.27 -10.22
CA ASN A 212 -5.57 -7.83 -10.26
C ASN A 212 -4.63 -7.19 -9.24
N ILE A 213 -3.70 -6.40 -9.75
CA ILE A 213 -2.73 -5.64 -8.95
C ILE A 213 -3.34 -4.29 -8.65
N GLU A 214 -3.30 -3.89 -7.38
CA GLU A 214 -3.65 -2.53 -6.95
C GLU A 214 -2.57 -1.95 -6.02
N GLY A 215 -1.74 -2.79 -5.39
CA GLY A 215 -0.62 -2.30 -4.58
C GLY A 215 0.72 -2.30 -5.30
N LEU A 216 1.51 -1.23 -5.10
CA LEU A 216 2.90 -1.19 -5.52
C LEU A 216 3.77 -0.52 -4.46
N ALA A 217 4.79 -1.23 -3.98
CA ALA A 217 5.85 -0.64 -3.15
C ALA A 217 7.24 -0.98 -3.70
N LEU A 218 8.23 -0.19 -3.30
CA LEU A 218 9.63 -0.39 -3.61
C LEU A 218 10.45 -0.36 -2.32
N GLN A 219 11.27 -1.38 -2.11
CA GLN A 219 12.21 -1.41 -0.98
C GLN A 219 13.41 -2.29 -1.33
N ASN A 220 14.61 -1.84 -0.98
CA ASN A 220 15.86 -2.60 -1.16
C ASN A 220 16.06 -3.14 -2.59
N GLY A 221 15.74 -2.33 -3.61
CA GLY A 221 15.89 -2.71 -5.02
C GLY A 221 14.84 -3.71 -5.54
N ARG A 222 13.81 -4.03 -4.74
CA ARG A 222 12.72 -4.93 -5.15
C ARG A 222 11.38 -4.21 -5.23
N LEU A 223 10.63 -4.51 -6.28
CA LEU A 223 9.23 -4.09 -6.43
C LEU A 223 8.32 -5.14 -5.80
N TYR A 224 7.32 -4.68 -5.06
CA TYR A 224 6.34 -5.50 -4.36
C TYR A 224 4.96 -5.18 -4.93
N PHE A 225 4.37 -6.14 -5.64
CA PHE A 225 3.05 -6.03 -6.25
C PHE A 225 2.01 -6.68 -5.34
N GLY A 226 1.11 -5.87 -4.80
CA GLY A 226 0.01 -6.28 -3.94
C GLY A 226 -1.23 -6.62 -4.77
N PHE A 227 -1.76 -7.83 -4.56
CA PHE A 227 -2.93 -8.31 -5.29
C PHE A 227 -4.22 -8.01 -4.55
N ARG A 228 -5.15 -7.33 -5.23
CA ARG A 228 -6.55 -7.31 -4.83
C ARG A 228 -7.23 -8.64 -5.16
N GLY A 229 -6.88 -9.22 -6.30
CA GLY A 229 -7.28 -10.56 -6.72
C GLY A 229 -6.07 -11.38 -7.19
N PRO A 230 -6.02 -12.70 -6.92
CA PRO A 230 -7.00 -13.48 -6.15
C PRO A 230 -6.93 -13.19 -4.64
N ALA A 231 -8.12 -13.14 -4.01
CA ALA A 231 -8.27 -13.11 -2.56
C ALA A 231 -8.99 -14.40 -2.11
N LEU A 232 -8.27 -15.28 -1.43
CA LEU A 232 -8.71 -16.65 -1.14
C LEU A 232 -8.55 -16.96 0.34
N ASP A 233 -9.60 -17.49 0.97
CA ASP A 233 -9.58 -17.92 2.38
C ASP A 233 -9.05 -16.86 3.36
N GLY A 234 -9.32 -15.59 3.06
CA GLY A 234 -8.86 -14.43 3.83
C GLY A 234 -7.38 -14.09 3.64
N THR A 235 -6.78 -14.56 2.55
CA THR A 235 -5.40 -14.25 2.15
C THR A 235 -5.36 -13.55 0.81
N ALA A 236 -4.35 -12.70 0.62
CA ALA A 236 -4.04 -12.02 -0.63
C ALA A 236 -2.52 -12.02 -0.85
N GLY A 237 -2.08 -12.12 -2.10
CA GLY A 237 -0.65 -12.27 -2.42
C GLY A 237 0.10 -10.94 -2.47
N VAL A 238 1.40 -10.99 -2.16
CA VAL A 238 2.38 -9.99 -2.58
C VAL A 238 3.47 -10.67 -3.40
N LEU A 239 3.65 -10.27 -4.65
CA LEU A 239 4.75 -10.74 -5.50
C LEU A 239 5.91 -9.74 -5.41
N ALA A 240 7.07 -10.19 -4.93
CA ALA A 240 8.28 -9.38 -4.90
C ALA A 240 9.23 -9.79 -6.04
N VAL A 241 9.70 -8.83 -6.83
CA VAL A 241 10.66 -9.05 -7.93
C VAL A 241 11.83 -8.08 -7.87
N ASP A 242 12.98 -8.45 -8.42
CA ASP A 242 14.11 -7.54 -8.57
C ASP A 242 13.76 -6.43 -9.58
N ALA A 243 13.84 -5.17 -9.16
CA ALA A 243 13.39 -4.03 -9.96
C ALA A 243 14.19 -3.93 -11.26
N ASP A 244 15.52 -3.93 -11.20
CA ASP A 244 16.35 -3.78 -12.39
C ASP A 244 16.23 -4.96 -13.37
N ALA A 245 16.14 -6.19 -12.85
CA ALA A 245 15.99 -7.39 -13.69
C ALA A 245 14.68 -7.36 -14.49
N LEU A 246 13.59 -6.85 -13.90
CA LEU A 246 12.29 -6.75 -14.56
C LEU A 246 12.35 -5.93 -15.86
N PHE A 247 13.20 -4.90 -15.90
CA PHE A 247 13.41 -4.05 -17.09
C PHE A 247 14.62 -4.46 -17.93
N GLY A 248 15.58 -5.20 -17.37
CA GLY A 248 16.84 -5.56 -18.02
C GLY A 248 16.80 -6.80 -18.93
N GLY A 249 15.70 -7.55 -18.96
CA GLY A 249 15.54 -8.75 -19.79
C GLY A 249 16.33 -9.98 -19.32
N GLY A 250 16.90 -9.92 -18.11
CA GLY A 250 17.58 -11.05 -17.45
C GLY A 250 16.63 -11.94 -16.64
N GLU A 251 17.19 -12.90 -15.90
CA GLU A 251 16.41 -13.70 -14.95
C GLU A 251 15.84 -12.81 -13.84
N VAL A 252 14.52 -12.84 -13.67
CA VAL A 252 13.81 -12.07 -12.65
C VAL A 252 13.56 -12.96 -11.45
N HIS A 253 14.30 -12.74 -10.34
CA HIS A 253 14.00 -13.46 -9.12
C HIS A 253 12.68 -12.98 -8.53
N ALA A 254 11.74 -13.91 -8.41
CA ALA A 254 10.39 -13.63 -7.96
C ALA A 254 10.02 -14.50 -6.77
N SER A 255 9.37 -13.91 -5.77
CA SER A 255 8.87 -14.62 -4.60
C SER A 255 7.45 -14.14 -4.26
N LEU A 256 6.52 -15.07 -4.11
CA LEU A 256 5.15 -14.79 -3.74
C LEU A 256 4.94 -15.06 -2.25
N THR A 257 4.45 -14.06 -1.51
CA THR A 257 4.12 -14.19 -0.09
C THR A 257 2.61 -13.98 0.09
N PRO A 258 1.85 -15.00 0.53
CA PRO A 258 0.45 -14.81 0.91
C PRO A 258 0.35 -14.12 2.27
N LEU A 259 -0.46 -13.06 2.37
CA LEU A 259 -0.72 -12.30 3.59
C LEU A 259 -2.14 -12.56 4.09
N ALA A 260 -2.29 -12.84 5.39
CA ALA A 260 -3.60 -12.90 6.04
C ALA A 260 -4.20 -11.49 6.18
N VAL A 261 -5.01 -11.07 5.20
CA VAL A 261 -5.71 -9.77 5.18
C VAL A 261 -7.17 -9.85 5.65
N GLY A 262 -7.63 -11.07 5.96
CA GLY A 262 -8.97 -11.35 6.46
C GLY A 262 -9.98 -11.65 5.34
N PRO A 263 -11.10 -12.32 5.66
CA PRO A 263 -12.05 -12.83 4.68
C PRO A 263 -12.69 -11.71 3.86
N GLY A 264 -12.80 -11.94 2.55
CA GLY A 264 -13.41 -11.03 1.60
C GLY A 264 -12.61 -9.75 1.35
N ARG A 265 -11.28 -9.80 1.53
CA ARG A 265 -10.39 -8.65 1.32
C ARG A 265 -9.23 -8.98 0.39
N GLY A 266 -8.91 -8.04 -0.47
CA GLY A 266 -7.68 -7.98 -1.25
C GLY A 266 -6.77 -6.83 -0.79
N ILE A 267 -5.53 -6.82 -1.26
CA ILE A 267 -4.61 -5.69 -1.07
C ILE A 267 -4.99 -4.59 -2.05
N ARG A 268 -5.21 -3.40 -1.53
CA ARG A 268 -5.56 -2.19 -2.30
C ARG A 268 -4.37 -1.28 -2.52
N ASP A 269 -3.43 -1.23 -1.57
CA ASP A 269 -2.15 -0.55 -1.79
C ASP A 269 -1.05 -1.05 -0.82
N LEU A 270 0.21 -0.73 -1.14
CA LEU A 270 1.39 -0.98 -0.34
C LEU A 270 2.25 0.29 -0.25
N VAL A 271 2.73 0.64 0.94
CA VAL A 271 3.75 1.70 1.08
C VAL A 271 4.89 1.26 1.99
N ALA A 272 6.13 1.49 1.55
CA ALA A 272 7.31 1.17 2.35
C ALA A 272 7.44 2.10 3.56
N VAL A 273 7.82 1.52 4.70
CA VAL A 273 8.23 2.20 5.94
C VAL A 273 9.59 1.68 6.37
N LYS A 274 10.24 2.30 7.37
CA LYS A 274 11.62 1.94 7.75
C LYS A 274 11.82 0.45 8.08
N THR A 275 10.79 -0.21 8.61
CA THR A 275 10.88 -1.60 9.09
C THR A 275 9.99 -2.56 8.31
N GLY A 276 9.54 -2.20 7.10
CA GLY A 276 8.68 -3.07 6.28
C GLY A 276 7.70 -2.28 5.44
N PHE A 277 6.43 -2.67 5.46
CA PHE A 277 5.36 -2.09 4.65
C PHE A 277 4.10 -1.83 5.47
N LEU A 278 3.37 -0.78 5.11
CA LEU A 278 1.94 -0.67 5.43
C LEU A 278 1.15 -1.28 4.28
N VAL A 279 0.16 -2.11 4.61
CA VAL A 279 -0.71 -2.80 3.66
C VAL A 279 -2.12 -2.27 3.85
N LEU A 280 -2.64 -1.55 2.85
CA LEU A 280 -4.05 -1.19 2.80
C LEU A 280 -4.82 -2.37 2.20
N ALA A 281 -5.83 -2.85 2.90
CA ALA A 281 -6.68 -3.95 2.43
C ALA A 281 -8.16 -3.65 2.67
N GLY A 282 -9.01 -4.21 1.83
CA GLY A 282 -10.46 -4.26 2.07
C GLY A 282 -11.17 -4.96 0.91
N PRO A 283 -12.47 -4.73 0.67
CA PRO A 283 -13.32 -5.55 -0.19
C PRO A 283 -12.61 -6.17 -1.40
N ASP A 284 -12.81 -7.45 -1.66
CA ASP A 284 -12.42 -8.07 -2.94
C ASP A 284 -13.43 -7.69 -4.05
N ASP A 285 -13.57 -8.50 -5.10
CA ASP A 285 -14.51 -8.24 -6.19
C ASP A 285 -15.88 -8.92 -6.05
N ASN A 286 -16.10 -9.68 -4.96
CA ASN A 286 -17.38 -10.37 -4.76
C ASN A 286 -18.45 -9.39 -4.24
N ASP A 287 -19.67 -9.52 -4.77
CA ASP A 287 -20.75 -8.57 -4.49
C ASP A 287 -21.12 -8.54 -3.00
N GLY A 288 -21.09 -9.70 -2.34
CA GLY A 288 -21.33 -9.84 -0.90
C GLY A 288 -20.28 -9.15 -0.02
N HIS A 289 -19.14 -8.77 -0.57
CA HIS A 289 -18.01 -8.20 0.16
C HIS A 289 -17.87 -6.68 0.01
N LYS A 290 -18.69 -6.04 -0.83
CA LYS A 290 -18.66 -4.57 -1.07
C LYS A 290 -18.74 -3.71 0.20
N LYS A 291 -19.30 -4.25 1.29
CA LYS A 291 -19.43 -3.55 2.59
C LYS A 291 -18.34 -3.92 3.61
N ARG A 292 -17.31 -4.68 3.23
CA ARG A 292 -16.17 -4.97 4.11
C ARG A 292 -15.45 -3.67 4.46
N SER A 293 -15.01 -3.56 5.71
CA SER A 293 -14.24 -2.39 6.14
C SER A 293 -12.82 -2.40 5.57
N TRP A 294 -12.26 -1.22 5.40
CA TRP A 294 -10.85 -1.03 5.06
C TRP A 294 -9.98 -1.17 6.30
N THR A 295 -8.85 -1.84 6.16
CA THR A 295 -7.94 -2.18 7.24
C THR A 295 -6.51 -1.86 6.82
N ILE A 296 -5.70 -1.39 7.76
CA ILE A 296 -4.28 -1.18 7.55
C ILE A 296 -3.50 -2.14 8.43
N PHE A 297 -2.60 -2.89 7.80
CA PHE A 297 -1.66 -3.77 8.48
C PHE A 297 -0.24 -3.25 8.36
N TRP A 298 0.64 -3.70 9.25
CA TRP A 298 2.08 -3.65 9.08
C TRP A 298 2.62 -5.05 8.78
N TRP A 299 3.42 -5.16 7.73
CA TRP A 299 4.12 -6.38 7.34
C TRP A 299 5.64 -6.10 7.34
N ASP A 300 6.44 -7.04 7.82
CA ASP A 300 7.90 -6.90 7.93
C ASP A 300 8.66 -7.03 6.60
N GLY A 301 7.95 -7.35 5.51
CA GLY A 301 8.55 -7.54 4.19
C GLY A 301 9.26 -8.88 3.99
N GLN A 302 9.27 -9.75 4.99
CA GLN A 302 9.94 -11.04 4.90
C GLN A 302 9.14 -12.01 4.06
N HIS A 303 9.83 -12.70 3.14
CA HIS A 303 9.21 -13.73 2.34
C HIS A 303 8.80 -14.91 3.22
N SER A 304 7.59 -15.42 2.97
CA SER A 304 7.09 -16.66 3.53
C SER A 304 6.42 -17.47 2.42
N ALA A 305 6.79 -18.75 2.32
CA ALA A 305 6.15 -19.70 1.40
C ALA A 305 4.74 -20.11 1.88
N THR A 306 4.44 -19.89 3.16
CA THR A 306 3.12 -20.06 3.76
C THR A 306 2.51 -18.71 4.12
N THR A 307 1.26 -18.69 4.57
CA THR A 307 0.56 -17.46 4.96
C THR A 307 1.29 -16.72 6.08
N ALA A 308 1.82 -15.54 5.75
CA ALA A 308 2.34 -14.60 6.74
C ALA A 308 1.17 -13.85 7.41
N THR A 309 1.31 -13.57 8.70
CA THR A 309 0.29 -12.86 9.49
C THR A 309 0.80 -11.44 9.79
N PRO A 310 0.43 -10.44 8.98
CA PRO A 310 0.83 -9.07 9.25
C PRO A 310 0.09 -8.52 10.49
N LYS A 311 0.70 -7.56 11.18
CA LYS A 311 0.13 -6.93 12.37
C LYS A 311 -1.00 -5.98 11.96
N LEU A 312 -2.24 -6.27 12.34
CA LEU A 312 -3.35 -5.33 12.13
C LEU A 312 -3.12 -4.07 12.98
N LEU A 313 -3.02 -2.90 12.33
CA LEU A 313 -2.83 -1.62 13.01
C LEU A 313 -4.16 -0.89 13.25
N ALA A 314 -5.08 -0.94 12.29
CA ALA A 314 -6.35 -0.24 12.38
C ALA A 314 -7.40 -0.76 11.40
N THR A 315 -8.67 -0.52 11.72
CA THR A 315 -9.77 -0.47 10.76
C THR A 315 -10.12 1.00 10.50
N LEU A 316 -10.39 1.38 9.26
CA LEU A 316 -10.80 2.74 8.91
C LEU A 316 -12.32 2.89 9.06
N ASP A 317 -12.73 3.87 9.88
CA ASP A 317 -14.12 4.29 10.01
C ASP A 317 -14.36 5.51 9.13
N LEU A 318 -15.00 5.27 7.99
CA LEU A 318 -15.34 6.29 7.00
C LEU A 318 -16.78 6.81 7.15
N SER A 319 -17.53 6.38 8.18
CA SER A 319 -18.97 6.65 8.31
C SER A 319 -19.33 8.14 8.42
N LYS A 320 -18.38 8.97 8.85
CA LYS A 320 -18.56 10.43 8.99
C LYS A 320 -17.95 11.24 7.86
N VAL A 321 -17.35 10.59 6.86
CA VAL A 321 -16.81 11.30 5.70
C VAL A 321 -17.97 11.77 4.84
N MET A 322 -18.10 13.08 4.69
CA MET A 322 -19.13 13.69 3.84
C MET A 322 -18.59 13.81 2.42
N PRO A 323 -19.24 13.21 1.41
CA PRO A 323 -18.82 13.35 0.01
C PRO A 323 -19.04 14.79 -0.46
N ARG A 324 -18.12 15.28 -1.29
CA ARG A 324 -18.28 16.55 -2.03
C ARG A 324 -19.18 16.30 -3.24
N ALA A 325 -19.67 17.39 -3.84
CA ALA A 325 -20.60 17.32 -4.97
C ALA A 325 -20.08 16.53 -6.18
N CYS A 326 -18.76 16.44 -6.35
CA CYS A 326 -18.15 15.69 -7.43
C CYS A 326 -17.64 14.30 -7.01
N ASP A 327 -17.79 13.90 -5.74
CA ASP A 327 -17.44 12.55 -5.30
C ASP A 327 -18.56 11.55 -5.65
N LYS A 328 -18.16 10.34 -6.02
CA LYS A 328 -19.04 9.23 -6.39
C LYS A 328 -19.04 8.13 -5.34
N GLU A 329 -17.87 7.74 -4.85
CA GLU A 329 -17.70 6.64 -3.91
C GLU A 329 -16.42 6.81 -3.08
N LEU A 330 -16.40 6.23 -1.88
CA LEU A 330 -15.26 6.15 -0.98
C LEU A 330 -14.62 4.75 -1.08
N LYS A 331 -13.68 4.58 -2.01
CA LYS A 331 -12.94 3.33 -2.23
C LYS A 331 -11.43 3.57 -2.06
N PRO A 332 -10.90 3.53 -0.81
CA PRO A 332 -9.47 3.60 -0.51
C PRO A 332 -8.62 2.67 -1.37
N GLU A 333 -7.78 3.25 -2.22
CA GLU A 333 -6.91 2.53 -3.16
C GLU A 333 -5.49 3.07 -3.21
N ALA A 334 -5.20 4.21 -2.58
CA ALA A 334 -3.82 4.67 -2.40
C ALA A 334 -3.52 5.06 -0.95
N ILE A 335 -2.30 4.80 -0.49
CA ILE A 335 -1.79 5.18 0.83
C ILE A 335 -0.35 5.72 0.73
N THR A 336 -0.08 6.81 1.46
CA THR A 336 1.29 7.30 1.63
C THR A 336 1.57 7.71 3.07
N VAL A 337 2.86 7.72 3.45
CA VAL A 337 3.31 8.08 4.80
C VAL A 337 3.69 9.55 4.84
N LEU A 338 2.94 10.33 5.63
CA LEU A 338 3.20 11.74 5.93
C LEU A 338 4.31 11.91 6.96
N ALA A 339 4.31 11.07 7.99
CA ALA A 339 5.33 11.04 9.03
C ALA A 339 5.43 9.65 9.67
N GLU A 340 6.64 9.26 10.05
CA GLU A 340 6.90 8.04 10.82
C GLU A 340 7.62 8.40 12.13
N THR A 341 6.97 8.12 13.26
CA THR A 341 7.52 8.31 14.60
C THR A 341 7.67 6.96 15.32
N PRO A 342 8.35 6.90 16.48
CA PRO A 342 8.40 5.68 17.28
C PRO A 342 7.02 5.20 17.78
N LYS A 343 6.00 6.06 17.82
CA LYS A 343 4.68 5.75 18.39
C LYS A 343 3.57 5.58 17.34
N ALA A 344 3.74 6.19 16.18
CA ALA A 344 2.67 6.27 15.19
C ALA A 344 3.18 6.52 13.77
N TYR A 345 2.38 6.07 12.81
CA TYR A 345 2.43 6.50 11.42
C TYR A 345 1.34 7.55 11.19
N GLN A 346 1.68 8.68 10.60
CA GLN A 346 0.69 9.57 10.00
C GLN A 346 0.63 9.23 8.52
N VAL A 347 -0.55 8.89 8.04
CA VAL A 347 -0.77 8.45 6.66
C VAL A 347 -1.82 9.32 5.99
N LEU A 348 -1.74 9.41 4.66
CA LEU A 348 -2.77 9.96 3.80
C LEU A 348 -3.30 8.82 2.95
N VAL A 349 -4.62 8.65 2.94
CA VAL A 349 -5.34 7.64 2.15
C VAL A 349 -6.19 8.36 1.12
N LEU A 350 -6.13 7.88 -0.13
CA LEU A 350 -6.89 8.42 -1.25
C LEU A 350 -7.76 7.31 -1.84
N SER A 351 -8.84 7.70 -2.50
CA SER A 351 -9.87 6.82 -3.00
C SER A 351 -10.15 7.04 -4.48
N ASP A 352 -10.23 5.96 -5.25
CA ASP A 352 -10.99 5.97 -6.49
C ASP A 352 -12.49 6.14 -6.14
N GLY A 353 -13.20 6.86 -7.00
CA GLY A 353 -14.53 7.37 -6.81
C GLY A 353 -14.57 8.76 -6.18
N MET A 354 -13.47 9.30 -5.64
CA MET A 354 -13.42 10.66 -5.11
C MET A 354 -12.63 11.60 -6.01
N CYS A 355 -13.12 12.82 -6.19
CA CYS A 355 -12.37 13.85 -6.92
C CYS A 355 -10.98 14.06 -6.34
N ASP A 356 -9.95 14.01 -7.18
CA ASP A 356 -8.56 14.21 -6.75
C ASP A 356 -8.15 13.22 -5.64
N GLY A 357 -8.79 12.05 -5.60
CA GLY A 357 -8.58 11.02 -4.60
C GLY A 357 -9.19 11.31 -3.22
N GLY A 358 -9.82 12.48 -3.00
CA GLY A 358 -10.44 12.88 -1.73
C GLY A 358 -9.58 12.59 -0.49
N PRO A 359 -8.40 13.22 -0.34
CA PRO A 359 -7.37 12.74 0.58
C PRO A 359 -7.79 12.82 2.06
N LEU A 360 -7.67 11.71 2.78
CA LEU A 360 -8.03 11.57 4.19
C LEU A 360 -6.82 11.19 5.03
N ALA A 361 -6.53 11.97 6.06
CA ALA A 361 -5.38 11.71 6.94
C ALA A 361 -5.77 10.89 8.16
N PHE A 362 -4.92 9.92 8.52
CA PHE A 362 -5.09 9.05 9.69
C PHE A 362 -3.81 8.99 10.52
N THR A 363 -3.96 8.74 11.81
CA THR A 363 -2.82 8.46 12.72
C THR A 363 -2.93 7.02 13.22
N LEU A 364 -2.06 6.15 12.73
CA LEU A 364 -2.03 4.73 13.04
C LEU A 364 -1.09 4.47 14.23
N PRO A 365 -1.47 3.63 15.21
CA PRO A 365 -0.54 3.17 16.24
C PRO A 365 0.55 2.29 15.62
N ARG A 366 1.75 2.31 16.21
CA ARG A 366 2.89 1.48 15.78
C ARG A 366 3.12 0.28 16.69
#